data_AF-A0A7T8GPA9-F1
#
_entry.id   AF-A0A7T8GPA9-F1
#
_cell.length_a   1.000
_cell.length_b   1.000
_cell.length_c   1.000
_cell.angle_alpha   90.00
_cell.angle_beta   90.00
_cell.angle_gamma   90.00
#
_symmetry.space_group_name_H-M   'P 1'
#
loop_
_entity.id
_entity.type
_entity.pdbx_description
1 polymer ?
#
loop_
_entity_poly.entity_id
_entity_poly.type
_entity_poly.pdbx_seq_one_letter_code
_entity_poly.pdbx_strand_id
1 'polypeptide(L)'
;DPCRRYSALRNINLVIPRGGITALLGPSASGKTSLLSAIVGLRQPAHAVIERNYDSLGFMPQDLCLHEYFTVEEILMFYGRLHGVVHLPSIPGSRSISNLSGGTKRRVSLCCAIIHRPQFHYFRRAHCGSGPLAAKED
;
A
#
# COMPACT_ATOMS: atom_id res chain seq x y z
N ASP A 1 -34.82 -7.87 10.57
CA ASP A 1 -34.28 -8.72 9.48
C ASP A 1 -32.76 -8.73 9.42
N PRO A 2 -32.12 -9.84 9.83
CA PRO A 2 -30.66 -9.98 9.86
C PRO A 2 -29.99 -10.15 8.48
N CYS A 3 -30.72 -10.00 7.37
CA CYS A 3 -30.21 -10.23 6.01
C CYS A 3 -30.37 -9.01 5.08
N ARG A 4 -30.19 -7.79 5.57
CA ARG A 4 -30.18 -6.61 4.68
C ARG A 4 -28.87 -6.61 3.87
N ARG A 5 -28.94 -7.05 2.61
CA ARG A 5 -27.80 -6.99 1.66
C ARG A 5 -27.33 -5.54 1.52
N TYR A 6 -26.22 -5.20 2.15
CA TYR A 6 -25.61 -3.88 2.07
C TYR A 6 -24.59 -3.85 0.94
N SER A 7 -24.89 -3.09 -0.12
CA SER A 7 -23.92 -2.87 -1.20
C SER A 7 -22.94 -1.77 -0.80
N ALA A 8 -21.70 -2.17 -0.50
CA ALA A 8 -20.60 -1.27 -0.15
C ALA A 8 -20.13 -0.39 -1.32
N LEU A 9 -20.37 -0.85 -2.56
CA LEU A 9 -20.08 -0.12 -3.79
C LEU A 9 -21.35 -0.12 -4.65
N ARG A 10 -21.67 1.00 -5.30
CA ARG A 10 -22.85 1.11 -6.17
C ARG A 10 -22.49 1.98 -7.37
N ASN A 11 -22.69 1.44 -8.57
CA ASN A 11 -22.58 2.16 -9.86
C ASN A 11 -21.32 3.05 -9.97
N ILE A 12 -20.14 2.45 -9.82
CA ILE A 12 -18.86 3.16 -9.90
C ILE A 12 -18.29 3.00 -11.30
N ASN A 13 -18.10 4.12 -11.99
CA ASN A 13 -17.36 4.20 -13.24
C ASN A 13 -16.08 5.01 -12.96
N LEU A 14 -14.92 4.38 -13.11
CA LEU A 14 -13.63 4.97 -12.77
C LEU A 14 -12.59 4.59 -13.83
N VAL A 15 -11.86 5.59 -14.30
CA VAL A 15 -10.66 5.41 -15.14
C VAL A 15 -9.47 5.97 -14.38
N ILE A 16 -8.44 5.15 -14.19
CA ILE A 16 -7.19 5.57 -13.52
C ILE A 16 -6.14 5.80 -14.61
N PRO A 17 -5.68 7.05 -14.83
CA PRO A 17 -4.70 7.34 -15.86
C PRO A 17 -3.33 6.77 -15.49
N ARG A 18 -2.57 6.33 -16.50
CA ARG A 18 -1.17 5.91 -16.33
C ARG A 18 -0.29 7.13 -16.03
N GLY A 19 0.73 6.93 -15.19
CA GLY A 19 1.72 7.96 -14.85
C GLY A 19 1.21 9.04 -13.89
N GLY A 20 -0.05 8.99 -13.46
CA GLY A 20 -0.64 9.92 -12.49
C GLY A 20 -0.77 9.33 -11.09
N ILE A 21 -0.89 10.21 -10.10
CA ILE A 21 -1.28 9.84 -8.74
C ILE A 21 -2.79 10.03 -8.63
N THR A 22 -3.52 8.98 -8.30
CA THR A 22 -4.96 9.03 -8.02
C THR A 22 -5.22 8.78 -6.54
N ALA A 23 -5.85 9.74 -5.85
CA ALA A 23 -6.21 9.62 -4.45
C ALA A 23 -7.72 9.39 -4.30
N LEU A 24 -8.10 8.37 -3.52
CA LEU A 24 -9.49 8.10 -3.18
C LEU A 24 -9.80 8.65 -1.77
N LEU A 25 -10.58 9.73 -1.70
CA LEU A 25 -10.92 10.44 -0.47
C LEU A 25 -12.39 10.23 -0.10
N GLY A 26 -12.71 10.26 1.19
CA GLY A 26 -14.09 10.14 1.69
C GLY A 26 -14.17 9.69 3.16
N PRO A 27 -15.36 9.72 3.78
CA PRO A 27 -15.55 9.36 5.19
C PRO A 27 -15.30 7.88 5.48
N SER A 28 -14.98 7.54 6.73
CA SER A 28 -14.83 6.13 7.16
C SER A 28 -16.06 5.30 6.76
N ALA A 29 -15.84 4.05 6.37
CA ALA A 29 -16.87 3.15 5.85
C ALA A 29 -17.56 3.53 4.53
N SER A 30 -17.09 4.55 3.80
CA SER A 30 -17.64 4.91 2.47
C SER A 30 -17.35 3.91 1.33
N GLY A 31 -16.82 2.72 1.63
CA GLY A 31 -16.50 1.70 0.63
C GLY A 31 -15.12 1.83 -0.04
N LYS A 32 -14.29 2.82 0.33
CA LYS A 32 -12.95 3.02 -0.28
C LYS A 32 -12.09 1.77 -0.28
N THR A 33 -11.97 1.11 0.88
CA THR A 33 -11.21 -0.13 1.02
C THR A 33 -11.76 -1.22 0.11
N SER A 34 -13.09 -1.36 0.01
CA SER A 34 -13.73 -2.33 -0.88
C SER A 34 -13.43 -2.04 -2.34
N LEU A 35 -13.48 -0.77 -2.77
CA LEU A 35 -13.16 -0.37 -4.14
C LEU A 35 -11.69 -0.64 -4.46
N LEU A 36 -10.81 -0.20 -3.58
CA LEU A 36 -9.38 -0.38 -3.68
C LEU A 36 -8.98 -1.86 -3.74
N SER A 37 -9.53 -2.71 -2.87
CA SER A 37 -9.31 -4.17 -2.91
C SER A 37 -9.83 -4.79 -4.21
N ALA A 38 -10.92 -4.28 -4.77
CA ALA A 38 -11.40 -4.75 -6.08
C ALA A 38 -10.44 -4.36 -7.21
N ILE A 39 -9.90 -3.13 -7.21
CA ILE A 39 -8.94 -2.65 -8.21
C ILE A 39 -7.67 -3.50 -8.21
N VAL A 40 -7.12 -3.82 -7.03
CA VAL A 40 -5.89 -4.64 -6.91
C VAL A 40 -6.13 -6.16 -6.99
N GLY A 41 -7.38 -6.59 -7.19
CA GLY A 41 -7.72 -8.02 -7.35
C GLY A 41 -7.83 -8.82 -6.05
N LEU A 42 -7.72 -8.17 -4.87
CA LEU A 42 -7.90 -8.82 -3.57
C LEU A 42 -9.37 -9.17 -3.26
N ARG A 43 -10.33 -8.59 -3.98
CA ARG A 43 -11.76 -8.88 -3.83
C ARG A 43 -12.44 -8.90 -5.19
N GLN A 44 -13.20 -9.94 -5.46
CA GLN A 44 -14.05 -9.99 -6.65
C GLN A 44 -15.42 -9.34 -6.36
N PRO A 45 -15.80 -8.25 -7.05
CA PRO A 45 -17.14 -7.68 -6.93
C PRO A 45 -18.19 -8.57 -7.62
N ALA A 46 -19.43 -8.54 -7.13
CA ALA A 46 -20.52 -9.37 -7.66
C ALA A 46 -20.91 -9.02 -9.10
N HIS A 47 -20.85 -7.72 -9.44
CA HIS A 47 -21.11 -7.22 -10.79
C HIS A 47 -20.11 -6.11 -11.10
N ALA A 48 -19.01 -6.45 -11.77
CA ALA A 48 -18.10 -5.45 -12.34
C ALA A 48 -17.28 -6.04 -13.49
N VAL A 49 -16.86 -5.16 -14.40
CA VAL A 49 -15.78 -5.41 -15.34
C VAL A 49 -14.60 -4.56 -14.89
N ILE A 50 -13.46 -5.19 -14.60
CA ILE A 50 -12.23 -4.48 -14.18
C ILE A 50 -11.12 -4.89 -15.13
N GLU A 51 -10.73 -3.98 -16.01
CA GLU A 51 -9.57 -4.13 -16.87
C GLU A 51 -8.32 -3.61 -16.15
N ARG A 52 -7.34 -4.49 -15.93
CA ARG A 52 -6.06 -4.16 -15.29
C ARG A 52 -4.98 -4.20 -16.35
N ASN A 53 -4.50 -3.03 -16.73
CA ASN A 53 -3.41 -2.90 -17.69
C ASN A 53 -2.11 -2.56 -16.96
N TYR A 54 -1.68 -3.47 -16.08
CA TYR A 54 -0.40 -3.42 -15.37
C TYR A 54 0.12 -4.84 -15.12
N ASP A 55 1.43 -5.04 -15.29
CA ASP A 55 2.06 -6.36 -15.11
C ASP A 55 2.56 -6.60 -13.68
N SER A 56 2.65 -5.52 -12.89
CA SER A 56 3.25 -5.54 -11.55
C SER A 56 2.58 -4.54 -10.62
N LEU A 57 2.36 -4.99 -9.38
CA LEU A 57 1.70 -4.24 -8.31
C LEU A 57 2.67 -4.03 -7.15
N GLY A 58 2.82 -2.78 -6.71
CA GLY A 58 3.44 -2.42 -5.43
C GLY A 58 2.35 -2.26 -4.39
N PHE A 59 2.32 -3.11 -3.38
CA PHE A 59 1.26 -3.09 -2.36
C PHE A 59 1.84 -2.75 -0.99
N MET A 60 1.43 -1.61 -0.45
CA MET A 60 1.73 -1.23 0.93
C MET A 60 0.45 -1.30 1.79
N PRO A 61 0.33 -2.31 2.67
CA PRO A 61 -0.81 -2.42 3.56
C PRO A 61 -0.89 -1.27 4.58
N GLN A 62 -2.04 -1.17 5.26
CA GLN A 62 -2.23 -0.18 6.32
C GLN A 62 -1.26 -0.44 7.49
N ASP A 63 -1.16 -1.69 7.91
CA ASP A 63 -0.22 -2.15 8.93
C ASP A 63 1.15 -2.39 8.31
N LEU A 64 2.19 -2.10 9.09
CA LEU A 64 3.56 -2.31 8.66
C LEU A 64 3.84 -3.82 8.64
N CYS A 65 3.90 -4.44 7.47
CA CYS A 65 4.34 -5.83 7.30
C CYS A 65 5.87 -5.94 7.39
N LEU A 66 6.46 -5.37 8.44
CA LEU A 66 7.89 -5.44 8.72
C LEU A 66 8.13 -6.39 9.88
N HIS A 67 8.89 -7.45 9.65
CA HIS A 67 9.30 -8.35 10.73
C HIS A 67 10.40 -7.68 11.55
N GLU A 68 10.17 -7.57 12.86
CA GLU A 68 11.03 -6.81 13.77
C GLU A 68 12.39 -7.47 14.03
N TYR A 69 12.53 -8.76 13.67
CA TYR A 69 13.79 -9.52 13.76
C TYR A 69 14.79 -9.19 12.66
N PHE A 70 14.35 -8.52 11.58
CA PHE A 70 15.26 -8.12 10.51
C PHE A 70 15.86 -6.74 10.79
N THR A 71 17.00 -6.50 10.17
CA THR A 71 17.53 -5.17 9.91
C THR A 71 16.93 -4.58 8.63
N VAL A 72 17.11 -3.28 8.41
CA VAL A 72 16.64 -2.60 7.18
C VAL A 72 17.17 -3.26 5.91
N GLU A 73 18.45 -3.58 5.90
CA GLU A 73 19.10 -4.25 4.76
C GLU A 73 18.49 -5.62 4.49
N GLU A 74 18.36 -6.46 5.53
CA GLU A 74 17.83 -7.82 5.39
C GLU A 74 16.40 -7.84 4.86
N ILE A 75 15.54 -6.94 5.34
CA ILE A 75 14.15 -6.90 4.87
C ILE A 75 14.06 -6.40 3.42
N LEU A 76 14.89 -5.44 3.03
CA LEU A 76 14.96 -4.96 1.64
C LEU A 76 15.50 -6.05 0.72
N MET A 77 16.55 -6.77 1.14
CA MET A 77 17.07 -7.92 0.40
C MET A 77 16.04 -9.03 0.27
N PHE A 78 15.29 -9.32 1.34
CA PHE A 78 14.23 -10.33 1.33
C PHE A 78 13.14 -10.01 0.30
N TYR A 79 12.55 -8.82 0.36
CA TYR A 79 11.51 -8.41 -0.59
C TYR A 79 12.06 -8.21 -2.01
N GLY A 80 13.29 -7.71 -2.15
CA GLY A 80 13.96 -7.60 -3.43
C GLY A 80 14.09 -8.95 -4.12
N ARG A 81 14.65 -9.95 -3.42
CA ARG A 81 14.81 -11.31 -3.94
C ARG A 81 13.47 -11.97 -4.27
N LEU A 82 12.44 -11.77 -3.45
CA LEU A 82 11.09 -12.28 -3.71
C LEU A 82 10.53 -11.79 -5.05
N HIS A 83 10.91 -10.58 -5.46
CA HIS A 83 10.52 -9.97 -6.73
C HIS A 83 11.60 -10.05 -7.82
N GLY A 84 12.62 -10.90 -7.66
CA GLY A 84 13.67 -11.09 -8.66
C GLY A 84 14.68 -9.93 -8.78
N VAL A 85 14.71 -9.00 -7.83
CA VAL A 85 15.72 -7.94 -7.75
C VAL A 85 16.99 -8.51 -7.11
N VAL A 86 17.98 -8.82 -7.93
CA VAL A 86 19.22 -9.49 -7.49
C VAL A 86 20.26 -8.48 -6.98
N HIS A 87 20.32 -7.29 -7.56
CA HIS A 87 21.32 -6.27 -7.24
C HIS A 87 20.71 -5.16 -6.40
N LEU A 88 20.73 -5.35 -5.08
CA LEU A 88 20.44 -4.29 -4.12
C LEU A 88 21.74 -3.77 -3.49
N PRO A 89 21.87 -2.45 -3.29
CA PRO A 89 23.03 -1.88 -2.62
C PRO A 89 23.07 -2.38 -1.17
N SER A 90 24.26 -2.74 -0.71
CA SER A 90 24.47 -3.04 0.71
C SER A 90 24.34 -1.77 1.54
N ILE A 91 23.86 -1.89 2.78
CA ILE A 91 23.63 -0.78 3.70
C ILE A 91 24.43 -1.03 4.99
N PRO A 92 25.74 -0.73 5.01
CA PRO A 92 26.59 -0.96 6.17
C PRO A 92 26.04 -0.25 7.42
N GLY A 93 26.06 -0.94 8.56
CA GLY A 93 25.51 -0.39 9.81
C GLY A 93 23.97 -0.33 9.84
N SER A 94 23.32 -1.14 9.01
CA SER A 94 21.86 -1.34 8.99
C SER A 94 21.31 -1.59 10.40
N ARG A 95 20.32 -0.77 10.80
CA ARG A 95 19.66 -0.87 12.12
C ARG A 95 18.58 -1.94 12.10
N SER A 96 18.37 -2.59 13.24
CA SER A 96 17.20 -3.43 13.48
C SER A 96 15.90 -2.66 13.23
N ILE A 97 14.92 -3.29 12.59
CA ILE A 97 13.57 -2.75 12.41
C ILE A 97 12.94 -2.41 13.76
N SER A 98 13.16 -3.23 14.79
CA SER A 98 12.62 -2.99 16.15
C SER A 98 13.03 -1.62 16.71
N ASN A 99 14.23 -1.12 16.37
CA ASN A 99 14.81 0.12 16.87
C ASN A 99 14.44 1.36 16.04
N LEU A 100 13.57 1.21 15.03
CA LEU A 100 13.17 2.32 14.17
C LEU A 100 11.92 3.04 14.69
N SER A 101 11.90 4.37 14.53
CA SER A 101 10.67 5.15 14.75
C SER A 101 9.58 4.72 13.78
N GLY A 102 8.31 4.89 14.15
CA GLY A 102 7.16 4.54 13.30
C GLY A 102 7.22 5.18 11.91
N GLY A 103 7.68 6.44 11.81
CA GLY A 103 7.90 7.12 10.54
C GLY A 103 9.01 6.49 9.69
N THR A 104 10.08 6.00 10.32
CA THR A 104 11.16 5.28 9.61
C THR A 104 10.69 3.90 9.18
N LYS A 105 9.97 3.16 10.03
CA LYS A 105 9.30 1.90 9.65
C LYS A 105 8.37 2.14 8.43
N ARG A 106 7.63 3.24 8.39
CA ARG A 106 6.78 3.62 7.24
C ARG A 106 7.58 3.78 5.95
N ARG A 107 8.73 4.48 6.01
CA ARG A 107 9.62 4.64 4.86
C ARG A 107 10.19 3.30 4.38
N VAL A 108 10.63 2.44 5.29
CA VAL A 108 11.15 1.11 4.93
C VAL A 108 10.06 0.26 4.28
N SER A 109 8.84 0.25 4.83
CA SER A 109 7.72 -0.47 4.22
C SER A 109 7.33 0.09 2.85
N LEU A 110 7.45 1.40 2.65
CA LEU A 110 7.30 2.01 1.33
C LEU A 110 8.41 1.53 0.37
N CYS A 111 9.67 1.51 0.81
CA CYS A 111 10.79 0.99 0.01
C CYS A 111 10.53 -0.46 -0.43
N CYS A 112 10.10 -1.35 0.47
CA CYS A 112 9.74 -2.73 0.11
C CYS A 112 8.64 -2.79 -0.96
N ALA A 113 7.65 -1.90 -0.92
CA ALA A 113 6.56 -1.89 -1.89
C ALA A 113 6.95 -1.37 -3.28
N ILE A 114 8.08 -0.67 -3.41
CA ILE A 114 8.53 -0.05 -4.68
C ILE A 114 9.84 -0.64 -5.22
N ILE A 115 10.50 -1.52 -4.46
CA ILE A 115 11.84 -2.03 -4.76
C ILE A 115 11.94 -2.73 -6.12
N HIS A 116 10.84 -3.36 -6.55
CA HIS A 116 10.71 -4.08 -7.81
C HIS A 116 10.17 -3.22 -8.97
N ARG A 117 10.10 -1.90 -8.79
CA ARG A 117 9.60 -0.92 -9.78
C ARG A 117 8.26 -1.32 -10.42
N PRO A 118 7.20 -1.48 -9.61
CA PRO A 118 5.91 -1.89 -10.13
C PRO A 118 5.30 -0.80 -11.03
N GLN A 119 4.52 -1.23 -12.02
CA GLN A 119 3.80 -0.31 -12.92
C GLN A 119 2.61 0.36 -12.23
N PHE A 120 1.98 -0.33 -11.26
CA PHE A 120 0.88 0.20 -10.46
C PHE A 120 1.22 0.17 -8.98
N HIS A 121 0.97 1.29 -8.30
CA HIS A 121 1.29 1.46 -6.90
C HIS A 121 0.02 1.61 -6.06
N TYR A 122 -0.03 0.85 -4.97
CA TYR A 122 -1.13 0.84 -4.03
C TYR A 122 -0.64 1.21 -2.63
N PHE A 123 -1.10 2.37 -2.14
CA PHE A 123 -0.75 2.85 -0.82
C PHE A 123 -2.00 3.08 0.03
N ARG A 124 -2.07 2.43 1.19
CA ARG A 124 -3.03 2.81 2.24
C ARG A 124 -2.37 3.72 3.24
N ARG A 125 -2.94 4.89 3.47
CA ARG A 125 -2.57 5.73 4.60
C ARG A 125 -3.06 5.06 5.89
N ALA A 126 -2.17 4.80 6.83
CA ALA A 126 -2.58 4.58 8.21
C ALA A 126 -3.00 5.93 8.79
N HIS A 127 -4.08 5.93 9.59
CA HIS A 127 -4.36 7.06 10.45
C HIS A 127 -3.11 7.33 11.29
N CYS A 128 -2.57 8.55 11.22
CA CYS A 128 -1.51 8.97 12.12
C CYS A 128 -2.08 8.91 13.54
N GLY A 129 -1.68 7.90 14.31
CA GLY A 129 -1.86 7.91 15.76
C GLY A 129 -0.95 8.99 16.35
N SER A 130 -1.60 10.01 16.92
CA SER A 130 -1.10 11.02 17.87
C SER A 130 0.08 11.93 17.46
N GLY A 131 -0.28 13.19 17.15
CA GLY A 131 0.59 14.37 17.21
C GLY A 131 0.01 15.52 16.35
N PRO A 132 -0.32 16.70 16.91
CA PRO A 132 -0.62 17.87 16.07
C PRO A 132 0.69 18.32 15.39
N LEU A 133 0.59 18.91 14.19
CA LEU A 133 1.67 19.45 13.33
C LEU A 133 2.14 18.52 12.19
N ALA A 134 1.57 18.73 11.01
CA ALA A 134 2.31 18.98 9.76
C ALA A 134 1.31 19.30 8.63
N ALA A 135 0.52 20.35 8.84
CA ALA A 135 -0.12 21.10 7.77
C ALA A 135 0.20 22.56 8.09
N LYS A 136 1.32 23.05 7.56
CA LYS A 136 1.44 24.46 7.23
C LYS A 136 1.08 24.55 5.75
N GLU A 137 -0.02 25.23 5.51
CA GLU A 137 -0.33 25.88 4.25
C GLU A 137 0.83 26.82 3.91
N ASP A 138 1.28 26.75 2.66
CA ASP A 138 1.66 27.92 1.86
C ASP A 138 0.84 27.85 0.56
#